data_AF-A0A645GKZ7-F1
#
_entry.id   AF-A0A645GKZ7-F1
#
_cell.length_a   1.000
_cell.length_b   1.000
_cell.length_c   1.000
_cell.angle_alpha   90.00
_cell.angle_beta   90.00
_cell.angle_gamma   90.00
#
_symmetry.space_group_name_H-M   'P 1'
#
loop_
_entity.id
_entity.type
_entity.pdbx_description
1 polymer ?
#
loop_
_entity_poly.entity_id
_entity_poly.type
_entity_poly.pdbx_seq_one_letter_code
_entity_poly.pdbx_strand_id
1 'polypeptide(L)'
;MQIEILCSFSDNPNQLVKDGLVFSLLGIESPKAIETLIKLSTDKSNDVRNWATFGIGSSIDSDNENIREALLKRTNDKHGETRHEAIIGLAMRGDSRVVEIIKQELIGGEFGYLLFAAILETKDKEFLPLLQQNLRAVEGDTSINPEWIRDLKKCIDELTKLTNET
;
A
#
# COMPACT_ATOMS: atom_id res chain seq x y z
N MET A 1 -1.55 -25.29 -16.33
CA MET A 1 -2.75 -25.27 -17.21
C MET A 1 -3.91 -24.48 -16.60
N GLN A 2 -4.34 -24.73 -15.35
CA GLN A 2 -5.49 -24.00 -14.75
C GLN A 2 -5.21 -22.51 -14.54
N ILE A 3 -4.01 -22.13 -14.06
CA ILE A 3 -3.63 -20.73 -13.84
C ILE A 3 -3.62 -19.92 -15.14
N GLU A 4 -3.21 -20.53 -16.25
CA GLU A 4 -3.21 -19.90 -17.59
C GLU A 4 -4.62 -19.55 -18.05
N ILE A 5 -5.58 -20.46 -17.83
CA ILE A 5 -6.99 -20.24 -18.18
C ILE A 5 -7.55 -19.09 -17.35
N LEU A 6 -7.29 -19.05 -16.04
CA LEU A 6 -7.73 -17.93 -15.19
C LEU A 6 -7.14 -16.61 -15.69
N CYS A 7 -5.83 -16.56 -15.92
CA CYS A 7 -5.14 -15.35 -16.35
C CYS A 7 -5.61 -14.84 -17.73
N SER A 8 -6.17 -15.70 -18.58
CA SER A 8 -6.76 -15.31 -19.86
C SER A 8 -7.97 -14.37 -19.73
N PHE A 9 -8.63 -14.33 -18.56
CA PHE A 9 -9.76 -13.44 -18.30
C PHE A 9 -9.36 -11.99 -17.98
N SER A 10 -8.07 -11.65 -17.96
CA SER A 10 -7.60 -10.30 -17.60
C SER A 10 -8.07 -9.18 -18.54
N ASP A 11 -8.36 -9.51 -19.80
CA ASP A 11 -8.90 -8.55 -20.79
C ASP A 11 -10.43 -8.59 -20.89
N ASN A 12 -11.11 -9.32 -20.00
CA ASN A 12 -12.57 -9.44 -20.08
C ASN A 12 -13.22 -8.05 -19.90
N PRO A 13 -14.14 -7.65 -20.80
CA PRO A 13 -14.78 -6.34 -20.69
C PRO A 13 -15.70 -6.23 -19.46
N ASN A 14 -16.17 -7.37 -18.92
CA ASN A 14 -17.02 -7.40 -17.75
C ASN A 14 -16.19 -7.21 -16.47
N GLN A 15 -16.49 -6.15 -15.73
CA GLN A 15 -15.80 -5.83 -14.49
C GLN A 15 -15.92 -6.95 -13.44
N LEU A 16 -17.10 -7.58 -13.29
CA LEU A 16 -17.30 -8.64 -12.29
C LEU A 16 -16.40 -9.86 -12.54
N VAL A 17 -16.10 -10.15 -13.83
CA VAL A 17 -15.16 -11.21 -14.19
C VAL A 17 -13.75 -10.85 -13.75
N LYS A 18 -13.35 -9.58 -13.91
CA LYS A 18 -12.03 -9.10 -13.48
C LYS A 18 -11.92 -9.03 -11.96
N ASP A 19 -12.98 -8.61 -11.26
CA ASP A 19 -13.02 -8.62 -9.80
C ASP A 19 -12.81 -10.07 -9.29
N GLY A 20 -13.60 -11.02 -9.79
CA GLY A 20 -13.45 -12.44 -9.46
C GLY A 20 -12.07 -12.99 -9.81
N LEU A 21 -11.49 -12.56 -10.95
CA LEU A 21 -10.13 -12.93 -11.33
C LEU A 21 -9.10 -12.43 -10.31
N VAL A 22 -9.13 -11.14 -9.95
CA VAL A 22 -8.18 -10.59 -8.96
C VAL A 22 -8.27 -11.35 -7.66
N PHE A 23 -9.48 -11.55 -7.11
CA PHE A 23 -9.67 -12.31 -5.87
C PHE A 23 -9.13 -13.74 -5.97
N SER A 24 -9.30 -14.41 -7.11
CA SER A 24 -8.79 -15.77 -7.33
C SER A 24 -7.27 -15.87 -7.39
N LEU A 25 -6.57 -14.77 -7.66
CA LEU A 25 -5.11 -14.72 -7.80
C LEU A 25 -4.39 -14.23 -6.54
N LEU A 26 -5.12 -13.72 -5.53
CA LEU A 26 -4.52 -13.29 -4.27
C LEU A 26 -3.78 -14.46 -3.59
N GLY A 27 -2.55 -14.23 -3.16
CA GLY A 27 -1.71 -15.26 -2.53
C GLY A 27 -1.05 -16.25 -3.49
N ILE A 28 -1.28 -16.14 -4.80
CA ILE A 28 -0.72 -17.07 -5.78
C ILE A 28 0.64 -16.57 -6.29
N GLU A 29 1.72 -17.24 -5.87
CA GLU A 29 3.11 -16.90 -6.23
C GLU A 29 3.55 -17.41 -7.64
N SER A 30 2.61 -17.84 -8.48
CA SER A 30 2.93 -18.21 -9.85
C SER A 30 3.38 -16.99 -10.65
N PRO A 31 4.47 -17.07 -11.45
CA PRO A 31 4.89 -15.96 -12.31
C PRO A 31 3.77 -15.41 -13.20
N LYS A 32 2.88 -16.29 -13.70
CA LYS A 32 1.74 -15.88 -14.52
C LYS A 32 0.67 -15.12 -13.74
N ALA A 33 0.43 -15.53 -12.49
CA ALA A 33 -0.51 -14.84 -11.61
C ALA A 33 0.01 -13.43 -11.27
N ILE A 34 1.29 -13.34 -10.91
CA ILE A 34 1.97 -12.07 -10.61
C ILE A 34 1.94 -11.14 -11.83
N GLU A 35 2.30 -11.62 -13.02
CA GLU A 35 2.22 -10.84 -14.27
C GLU A 35 0.79 -10.33 -14.52
N THR A 36 -0.20 -11.17 -14.25
CA THR A 36 -1.62 -10.83 -14.44
C THR A 36 -2.09 -9.78 -13.43
N LEU A 37 -1.69 -9.89 -12.16
CA LEU A 37 -1.99 -8.88 -11.15
C LEU A 37 -1.25 -7.56 -11.45
N ILE A 38 0.00 -7.60 -11.92
CA ILE A 38 0.72 -6.41 -12.39
C ILE A 38 -0.05 -5.71 -13.52
N LYS A 39 -0.63 -6.48 -14.46
CA LYS A 39 -1.48 -5.91 -15.51
C LYS A 39 -2.76 -5.29 -14.93
N LEU A 40 -3.46 -6.00 -14.05
CA LEU A 40 -4.72 -5.57 -13.45
C LEU A 40 -4.55 -4.38 -12.50
N SER A 41 -3.37 -4.16 -11.94
CA SER A 41 -3.06 -2.93 -11.18
C SER A 41 -3.15 -1.66 -12.04
N THR A 42 -3.27 -1.79 -13.36
CA THR A 42 -3.47 -0.68 -14.30
C THR A 42 -4.90 -0.54 -14.84
N ASP A 43 -5.85 -1.33 -14.34
CA ASP A 43 -7.23 -1.33 -14.81
C ASP A 43 -7.94 0.02 -14.69
N LYS A 44 -8.98 0.25 -15.49
CA LYS A 44 -9.82 1.45 -15.35
C LYS A 44 -10.64 1.47 -14.06
N SER A 45 -11.05 0.30 -13.55
CA SER A 45 -11.80 0.18 -12.30
C SER A 45 -10.86 0.40 -11.11
N ASN A 46 -11.25 1.28 -10.20
CA ASN A 46 -10.50 1.52 -8.97
C ASN A 46 -10.44 0.25 -8.11
N ASP A 47 -11.51 -0.54 -8.04
CA ASP A 47 -11.56 -1.76 -7.24
C ASP A 47 -10.58 -2.81 -7.77
N VAL A 48 -10.60 -3.05 -9.09
CA VAL A 48 -9.65 -3.98 -9.74
C VAL A 48 -8.21 -3.52 -9.51
N ARG A 49 -7.92 -2.21 -9.68
CA ARG A 49 -6.57 -1.69 -9.41
C ARG A 49 -6.16 -1.86 -7.96
N ASN A 50 -7.06 -1.54 -7.03
CA ASN A 50 -6.80 -1.62 -5.60
C ASN A 50 -6.45 -3.05 -5.19
N TRP A 51 -7.34 -4.00 -5.49
CA TRP A 51 -7.15 -5.40 -5.13
C TRP A 51 -5.94 -6.04 -5.84
N ALA A 52 -5.66 -5.65 -7.07
CA ALA A 52 -4.47 -6.14 -7.77
C ALA A 52 -3.18 -5.58 -7.16
N THR A 53 -3.19 -4.31 -6.73
CA THR A 53 -2.07 -3.67 -6.03
C THR A 53 -1.84 -4.30 -4.65
N PHE A 54 -2.90 -4.53 -3.89
CA PHE A 54 -2.87 -5.32 -2.65
C PHE A 54 -2.32 -6.74 -2.89
N GLY A 55 -2.74 -7.40 -3.98
CA GLY A 55 -2.28 -8.73 -4.34
C GLY A 55 -0.77 -8.82 -4.56
N ILE A 56 -0.19 -7.89 -5.32
CA ILE A 56 1.27 -7.84 -5.54
C ILE A 56 2.03 -7.16 -4.39
N GLY A 57 1.36 -6.39 -3.55
CA GLY A 57 1.97 -5.62 -2.46
C GLY A 57 2.05 -6.39 -1.15
N SER A 58 0.94 -6.99 -0.73
CA SER A 58 0.76 -7.47 0.65
C SER A 58 0.33 -8.94 0.73
N SER A 59 -0.10 -9.56 -0.38
CA SER A 59 -0.59 -10.94 -0.38
C SER A 59 0.44 -12.00 -0.78
N ILE A 60 1.65 -11.61 -1.19
CA ILE A 60 2.70 -12.52 -1.66
C ILE A 60 4.06 -12.11 -1.09
N ASP A 61 4.95 -13.08 -0.88
CA ASP A 61 6.33 -12.85 -0.41
C ASP A 61 7.27 -12.55 -1.57
N SER A 62 6.90 -12.92 -2.80
CA SER A 62 7.65 -12.64 -4.02
C SER A 62 8.06 -11.16 -4.13
N ASP A 63 9.36 -10.96 -4.37
CA ASP A 63 9.98 -9.65 -4.53
C ASP A 63 10.92 -9.64 -5.75
N ASN A 64 10.60 -8.78 -6.71
CA ASN A 64 11.42 -8.55 -7.88
C ASN A 64 11.15 -7.15 -8.45
N GLU A 65 12.01 -6.71 -9.37
CA GLU A 65 11.95 -5.38 -9.98
C GLU A 65 10.58 -5.09 -10.63
N ASN A 66 9.95 -6.07 -11.28
CA ASN A 66 8.66 -5.85 -11.95
C ASN A 66 7.55 -5.54 -10.94
N ILE A 67 7.56 -6.20 -9.78
CA ILE A 67 6.61 -5.92 -8.69
C ILE A 67 6.87 -4.53 -8.12
N ARG A 68 8.14 -4.21 -7.81
CA ARG A 68 8.52 -2.89 -7.26
C ARG A 68 8.14 -1.75 -8.20
N GLU A 69 8.41 -1.89 -9.50
CA GLU A 69 8.03 -0.90 -10.52
C GLU A 69 6.52 -0.78 -10.70
N ALA A 70 5.77 -1.89 -10.61
CA ALA A 70 4.32 -1.86 -10.67
C ALA A 70 3.71 -1.13 -9.46
N LEU A 71 4.22 -1.41 -8.26
CA LEU A 71 3.82 -0.70 -7.03
C LEU A 71 4.21 0.78 -7.12
N LEU A 72 5.43 1.12 -7.54
CA LEU A 72 5.88 2.51 -7.68
C LEU A 72 4.97 3.32 -8.62
N LYS A 73 4.45 2.72 -9.69
CA LYS A 73 3.48 3.38 -10.59
C LYS A 73 2.12 3.67 -9.94
N ARG A 74 1.82 3.08 -8.77
CA ARG A 74 0.55 3.22 -8.04
C ARG A 74 0.65 4.13 -6.82
N THR A 75 1.84 4.52 -6.39
CA THR A 75 2.01 5.44 -5.26
C THR A 75 1.44 6.84 -5.47
N ASN A 76 1.09 7.21 -6.72
CA ASN A 76 0.38 8.45 -7.06
C ASN A 76 -0.97 8.20 -7.77
N ASP A 77 -1.61 7.05 -7.53
CA ASP A 77 -2.96 6.75 -8.04
C ASP A 77 -3.99 7.78 -7.55
N LYS A 78 -4.99 8.11 -8.37
CA LYS A 78 -6.10 8.98 -7.95
C LYS A 78 -6.94 8.38 -6.82
N HIS A 79 -6.96 7.06 -6.70
CA HIS A 79 -7.69 6.32 -5.68
C HIS A 79 -6.81 6.13 -4.43
N GLY A 80 -7.24 6.68 -3.30
CA GLY A 80 -6.43 6.72 -2.07
C GLY A 80 -6.03 5.35 -1.53
N GLU A 81 -6.94 4.37 -1.52
CA GLU A 81 -6.61 3.01 -1.06
C GLU A 81 -5.54 2.37 -1.95
N THR A 82 -5.66 2.54 -3.28
CA THR A 82 -4.67 2.02 -4.23
C THR A 82 -3.29 2.64 -4.03
N ARG A 83 -3.23 3.94 -3.70
CA ARG A 83 -1.95 4.58 -3.32
C ARG A 83 -1.36 3.95 -2.08
N HIS A 84 -2.15 3.79 -1.02
CA HIS A 84 -1.63 3.29 0.23
C HIS A 84 -1.23 1.81 0.15
N GLU A 85 -1.95 0.98 -0.61
CA GLU A 85 -1.55 -0.41 -0.90
C GLU A 85 -0.19 -0.49 -1.61
N ALA A 86 0.05 0.43 -2.54
CA ALA A 86 1.34 0.51 -3.22
C ALA A 86 2.47 0.90 -2.24
N ILE A 87 2.20 1.86 -1.36
CA ILE A 87 3.16 2.36 -0.39
C ILE A 87 3.54 1.28 0.62
N ILE A 88 2.56 0.59 1.24
CA ILE A 88 2.86 -0.53 2.16
C ILE A 88 3.60 -1.66 1.44
N GLY A 89 3.21 -2.02 0.21
CA GLY A 89 3.88 -3.07 -0.55
C GLY A 89 5.35 -2.77 -0.87
N LEU A 90 5.70 -1.49 -1.10
CA LEU A 90 7.10 -1.05 -1.24
C LEU A 90 7.85 -1.06 0.09
N ALA A 91 7.20 -0.64 1.17
CA ALA A 91 7.79 -0.63 2.51
C ALA A 91 8.13 -2.06 2.99
N MET A 92 7.22 -3.02 2.82
CA MET A 92 7.45 -4.44 3.14
C MET A 92 8.64 -5.04 2.36
N ARG A 93 8.93 -4.53 1.16
CA ARG A 93 10.07 -4.95 0.33
C ARG A 93 11.35 -4.16 0.60
N GLY A 94 11.33 -3.23 1.55
CA GLY A 94 12.46 -2.36 1.86
C GLY A 94 12.90 -1.50 0.68
N ASP A 95 11.98 -1.13 -0.22
CA ASP A 95 12.32 -0.25 -1.33
C ASP A 95 12.54 1.18 -0.83
N SER A 96 13.79 1.62 -0.82
CA SER A 96 14.20 2.94 -0.29
C SER A 96 13.46 4.13 -0.91
N ARG A 97 12.91 3.99 -2.12
CA ARG A 97 12.15 5.06 -2.79
C ARG A 97 10.85 5.40 -2.06
N VAL A 98 10.33 4.47 -1.24
CA VAL A 98 9.11 4.67 -0.46
C VAL A 98 9.25 5.78 0.59
N VAL A 99 10.46 6.06 1.06
CA VAL A 99 10.69 7.01 2.16
C VAL A 99 10.23 8.40 1.78
N GLU A 100 10.63 8.90 0.62
CA GLU A 100 10.23 10.23 0.15
C GLU A 100 8.73 10.27 -0.16
N ILE A 101 8.17 9.18 -0.69
CA ILE A 101 6.74 9.08 -0.99
C ILE A 101 5.89 9.19 0.29
N ILE A 102 6.29 8.49 1.35
CA ILE A 102 5.63 8.60 2.66
C ILE A 102 5.76 10.02 3.21
N LYS A 103 6.95 10.65 3.11
CA LYS A 103 7.14 12.04 3.56
C LYS A 103 6.17 13.00 2.86
N GLN A 104 5.92 12.81 1.56
CA GLN A 104 4.96 13.62 0.81
C GLN A 104 3.50 13.37 1.24
N GLU A 105 3.09 12.11 1.41
CA GLU A 105 1.72 11.78 1.88
C GLU A 105 1.45 12.33 3.29
N LEU A 106 2.46 12.35 4.17
CA LEU A 106 2.36 12.92 5.53
C LEU A 106 2.13 14.43 5.54
N ILE A 107 2.45 15.17 4.47
CA ILE A 107 2.18 16.62 4.37
C ILE A 107 0.70 16.89 4.08
N GLY A 108 -0.03 15.92 3.52
CA GLY A 108 -1.41 16.07 3.05
C GLY A 108 -2.49 16.16 4.14
N GLY A 109 -2.16 15.98 5.43
CA GLY A 109 -3.12 16.02 6.53
C GLY A 109 -3.61 14.63 6.97
N GLU A 110 -4.92 14.43 7.10
CA GLU A 110 -5.50 13.12 7.49
C GLU A 110 -5.30 12.10 6.36
N PHE A 111 -4.43 11.11 6.60
CA PHE A 111 -4.09 10.02 5.67
C PHE A 111 -4.57 8.66 6.20
N GLY A 112 -4.63 7.66 5.31
CA GLY A 112 -5.20 6.35 5.62
C GLY A 112 -4.35 5.49 6.57
N TYR A 113 -5.00 4.55 7.28
CA TYR A 113 -4.36 3.68 8.28
C TYR A 113 -3.16 2.88 7.74
N LEU A 114 -3.21 2.49 6.45
CA LEU A 114 -2.13 1.76 5.79
C LEU A 114 -0.82 2.56 5.73
N LEU A 115 -0.87 3.90 5.75
CA LEU A 115 0.34 4.71 5.79
C LEU A 115 1.09 4.55 7.12
N PHE A 116 0.36 4.40 8.25
CA PHE A 116 0.99 4.09 9.54
C PHE A 116 1.69 2.73 9.49
N ALA A 117 1.02 1.71 8.94
CA ALA A 117 1.63 0.40 8.77
C ALA A 117 2.89 0.49 7.91
N ALA A 118 2.86 1.24 6.79
CA ALA A 118 4.02 1.41 5.92
C ALA A 118 5.18 2.07 6.66
N ILE A 119 4.92 3.10 7.46
CA ILE A 119 5.95 3.75 8.29
C ILE A 119 6.57 2.75 9.27
N LEU A 120 5.75 1.95 9.96
CA LEU A 120 6.26 0.95 10.90
C LEU A 120 7.11 -0.13 10.21
N GLU A 121 6.72 -0.55 9.00
CA GLU A 121 7.51 -1.50 8.19
C GLU A 121 8.89 -0.94 7.81
N THR A 122 9.00 0.37 7.53
CA THR A 122 10.31 0.98 7.25
C THR A 122 11.24 0.97 8.46
N LYS A 123 10.69 0.96 9.68
CA LYS A 123 11.41 1.10 10.95
C LYS A 123 12.29 2.36 11.01
N ASP A 124 11.99 3.36 10.20
CA ASP A 124 12.81 4.56 10.05
C ASP A 124 12.38 5.66 11.03
N LYS A 125 13.23 5.95 12.02
CA LYS A 125 12.99 7.01 13.01
C LYS A 125 12.95 8.42 12.41
N GLU A 126 13.40 8.62 11.17
CA GLU A 126 13.30 9.91 10.50
C GLU A 126 11.85 10.38 10.32
N PHE A 127 10.87 9.47 10.41
CA PHE A 127 9.45 9.85 10.40
C PHE A 127 8.96 10.48 11.72
N LEU A 128 9.64 10.27 12.85
CA LEU A 128 9.18 10.74 14.16
C LEU A 128 8.94 12.26 14.22
N PRO A 129 9.86 13.13 13.76
CA PRO A 129 9.63 14.58 13.81
C PRO A 129 8.39 15.00 13.01
N LEU A 130 8.15 14.38 11.86
CA LEU A 130 7.02 14.70 10.99
C LEU A 130 5.69 14.19 11.57
N LEU A 131 5.67 12.99 12.14
CA LEU A 131 4.50 12.46 12.86
C LEU A 131 4.15 13.33 14.09
N GLN A 132 5.16 13.75 14.86
CA GLN A 132 4.97 14.64 16.00
C GLN A 132 4.51 16.04 15.58
N GLN A 133 4.93 16.52 14.41
CA GLN A 133 4.42 17.77 13.83
C GLN A 133 2.93 17.63 13.48
N ASN A 134 2.55 16.54 12.79
CA ASN A 134 1.15 16.26 12.46
C ASN A 134 0.27 16.16 13.70
N LEU A 135 0.75 15.48 14.76
CA LEU A 135 0.00 15.36 16.01
C LEU A 135 -0.24 16.72 16.68
N ARG A 136 0.76 17.61 16.67
CA ARG A 136 0.62 18.98 17.19
C ARG A 136 -0.30 19.84 16.34
N ALA A 137 -0.31 19.64 15.02
CA ALA A 137 -1.15 20.42 14.11
C ALA A 137 -2.65 20.16 14.33
N VAL A 138 -3.03 18.96 14.78
CA VAL A 138 -4.42 18.58 15.06
C VAL A 138 -4.81 18.72 16.53
N GLU A 139 -3.92 19.23 17.38
CA GLU A 139 -4.18 19.33 18.82
C GLU A 139 -5.32 20.31 19.11
N GLY A 140 -6.38 19.81 19.75
CA GLY A 140 -7.57 20.61 20.06
C GLY A 140 -8.55 20.78 18.88
N ASP A 141 -8.23 20.26 17.69
CA ASP A 141 -9.16 20.24 16.58
C ASP A 141 -10.18 19.10 16.74
N THR A 142 -11.40 19.45 17.16
CA THR A 142 -12.49 18.49 17.37
C THR A 142 -13.12 17.98 16.08
N SER A 143 -12.73 18.52 14.91
CA SER A 143 -13.22 18.07 13.60
C SER A 143 -12.49 16.83 13.09
N ILE A 144 -11.29 16.56 13.62
CA ILE A 144 -10.47 15.41 13.24
C ILE A 144 -10.99 14.13 13.91
N ASN A 145 -10.97 13.03 13.17
CA ASN A 145 -11.38 11.74 13.68
C ASN A 145 -10.53 11.32 14.91
N PRO A 146 -11.14 11.10 16.09
CA PRO A 146 -10.42 10.69 17.29
C PRO A 146 -9.71 9.33 17.16
N GLU A 147 -10.24 8.42 16.34
CA GLU A 147 -9.59 7.12 16.08
C GLU A 147 -8.30 7.31 15.29
N TRP A 148 -8.29 8.23 14.32
CA TRP A 148 -7.09 8.57 13.58
C TRP A 148 -6.01 9.18 14.48
N ILE A 149 -6.38 10.09 15.40
CA ILE A 149 -5.44 10.66 16.39
C ILE A 149 -4.86 9.56 17.29
N ARG A 150 -5.69 8.60 17.72
CA ARG A 150 -5.23 7.45 18.51
C ARG A 150 -4.21 6.62 17.74
N ASP A 151 -4.49 6.33 16.47
CA ASP A 151 -3.63 5.50 15.64
C ASP A 151 -2.31 6.22 15.28
N LEU A 152 -2.34 7.54 15.09
CA LEU A 152 -1.15 8.39 14.96
C LEU A 152 -0.26 8.31 16.21
N LYS A 153 -0.83 8.46 17.41
CA LYS A 153 -0.10 8.32 18.67
C LYS A 153 0.51 6.93 18.81
N LYS A 154 -0.26 5.89 18.50
CA LYS A 154 0.20 4.50 18.53
C LYS A 154 1.39 4.28 17.58
N CYS A 155 1.33 4.81 16.36
CA CYS A 155 2.43 4.72 15.40
C CYS A 155 3.71 5.40 15.93
N ILE A 156 3.61 6.58 16.53
CA ILE A 156 4.75 7.27 17.17
C ILE A 156 5.36 6.41 18.28
N ASP A 157 4.52 5.85 19.16
CA ASP A 157 4.97 5.03 20.28
C ASP A 157 5.67 3.74 19.81
N GLU A 158 5.10 3.06 18.82
CA GLU A 158 5.67 1.82 18.27
C GLU A 158 6.99 2.08 17.53
N LEU A 159 7.05 3.12 16.69
CA LEU A 159 8.27 3.49 15.98
C LEU A 159 9.39 3.91 16.94
N THR A 160 9.04 4.57 18.04
CA THR A 160 10.00 4.93 19.10
C THR A 160 10.57 3.68 19.79
N LYS A 161 9.76 2.63 20.00
CA LYS A 161 10.23 1.38 20.62
C LYS A 161 11.15 0.59 19.69
N LEU A 162 10.75 0.40 18.43
CA LEU A 162 11.48 -0.39 17.43
C LEU A 162 12.93 0.12 17.21
N THR A 163 13.14 1.42 17.38
CA THR A 163 14.42 2.09 17.13
C THR A 163 15.34 2.15 18.34
N ASN A 164 14.85 1.75 19.53
CA ASN A 164 15.66 1.59 20.74
C ASN A 164 16.14 0.14 20.95
N GLU A 165 15.59 -0.82 20.21
CA GLU A 165 15.94 -2.25 20.27
C GLU A 165 16.93 -2.68 19.17
N THR A 166 17.34 -1.76 18.30
CA THR A 166 18.31 -1.95 17.20
C THR A 166 19.60 -1.18 17.43
#